data_AF-A0A3S0D7E9-F1
#
_entry.id   AF-A0A3S0D7E9-F1
#
_cell.length_a   1.000
_cell.length_b   1.000
_cell.length_c   1.000
_cell.angle_alpha   90.00
_cell.angle_beta   90.00
_cell.angle_gamma   90.00
#
_symmetry.space_group_name_H-M   'P 1'
#
loop_
_entity.id
_entity.type
_entity.pdbx_description
1 polymer ?
#
loop_
_entity_poly.entity_id
_entity_poly.type
_entity_poly.pdbx_seq_one_letter_code
_entity_poly.pdbx_strand_id
1 'polypeptide(L)' 'MKNTIIAYLEGEKKINEDALKAYENTSSLTENDSEIRRMREREAIKLRQSISDLSRHIEVIKRMYPNEN' A
#
# COMPACT_ATOMS: atom_id res chain seq x y z
N MET A 1 -17.80 4.69 14.71
CA MET A 1 -16.51 4.04 15.02
C MET A 1 -15.94 3.32 13.79
N LYS A 2 -16.72 2.44 13.13
CA LYS A 2 -16.39 1.80 11.84
C LYS A 2 -15.83 2.76 10.80
N ASN A 3 -16.55 3.84 10.48
CA ASN A 3 -16.15 4.79 9.42
C ASN A 3 -14.81 5.47 9.73
N THR A 4 -14.53 5.77 11.01
CA THR A 4 -13.25 6.32 11.45
C THR A 4 -12.10 5.34 11.24
N ILE A 5 -12.31 4.05 11.53
CA ILE A 5 -11.32 2.99 11.32
C ILE A 5 -11.08 2.79 9.82
N ILE A 6 -12.14 2.74 9.01
CA ILE A 6 -12.02 2.62 7.55
C ILE A 6 -11.25 3.82 6.98
N ALA A 7 -11.60 5.05 7.38
CA ALA A 7 -10.92 6.25 6.92
C ALA A 7 -9.42 6.26 7.28
N TYR A 8 -9.07 5.79 8.49
CA TYR A 8 -7.68 5.60 8.89
C TYR A 8 -6.96 4.60 7.97
N LEU A 9 -7.54 3.41 7.77
CA LEU A 9 -6.95 2.36 6.94
C LEU A 9 -6.83 2.77 5.46
N GLU A 10 -7.79 3.55 4.95
CA GLU A 10 -7.71 4.14 3.60
C GLU A 10 -6.59 5.19 3.51
N GLY A 11 -6.36 5.97 4.57
CA GLY A 11 -5.20 6.88 4.68
C GLY A 11 -3.87 6.13 4.64
N GLU A 12 -3.72 5.09 5.48
CA GLU A 12 -2.52 4.23 5.50
C GLU A 12 -2.27 3.56 4.14
N LYS A 13 -3.35 3.09 3.50
CA LYS A 13 -3.28 2.48 2.18
C LYS A 13 -2.78 3.49 1.15
N LYS A 14 -3.30 4.72 1.17
CA LYS A 14 -2.89 5.79 0.26
C LYS A 14 -1.42 6.16 0.42
N ILE A 15 -0.92 6.24 1.66
CA ILE A 15 0.51 6.48 1.93
C ILE A 15 1.38 5.40 1.26
N ASN A 16 0.98 4.12 1.39
CA ASN A 16 1.71 3.01 0.76
C ASN A 16 1.61 3.04 -0.78
N GLU A 17 0.47 3.40 -1.35
CA GLU A 17 0.30 3.56 -2.80
C GLU A 17 1.17 4.69 -3.35
N ASP A 18 1.24 5.82 -2.65
CA ASP A 18 2.07 6.96 -3.06
C ASP A 18 3.57 6.63 -2.91
N ALA A 19 3.95 5.90 -1.86
CA ALA A 19 5.31 5.36 -1.73
C ALA A 19 5.65 4.39 -2.86
N LEU A 20 4.73 3.51 -3.26
CA LEU A 20 4.94 2.55 -4.35
C LEU A 20 5.17 3.27 -5.69
N LYS A 21 4.38 4.31 -5.99
CA LYS A 21 4.57 5.15 -7.19
C LYS A 21 5.96 5.76 -7.26
N ALA A 22 6.57 6.10 -6.12
CA ALA A 22 7.93 6.65 -6.09
C ALA A 22 8.98 5.61 -6.53
N TYR A 23 8.74 4.31 -6.32
CA TYR A 23 9.60 3.24 -6.82
C TYR A 23 9.36 2.94 -8.31
N GLU A 24 8.10 3.00 -8.77
CA GLU A 24 7.71 2.71 -10.15
C GLU A 24 8.12 3.81 -11.15
N ASN A 25 8.07 5.08 -10.75
CA ASN A 25 8.37 6.22 -11.62
C ASN A 25 9.87 6.60 -11.67
N THR A 26 10.72 5.87 -10.98
CA THR A 26 12.18 6.09 -11.02
C THR A 26 12.84 5.34 -12.17
N SER A 27 12.47 5.69 -13.40
CA SER A 27 13.15 5.29 -14.62
C SER A 27 14.44 6.09 -14.90
N SER A 28 14.81 7.04 -14.03
CA SER A 28 15.96 7.94 -14.22
C SER A 28 17.17 7.67 -13.30
N LEU A 29 17.06 6.75 -12.34
CA LEU A 29 18.19 6.38 -11.49
C LEU A 29 19.02 5.34 -12.23
N THR A 30 20.07 5.82 -12.88
CA THR A 30 21.19 5.06 -13.46
C THR A 30 21.15 3.56 -13.12
N GLU A 31 20.67 2.76 -14.08
CA GLU A 31 20.43 1.31 -13.99
C GLU A 31 21.69 0.44 -13.74
N ASN A 32 22.82 1.06 -13.39
CA ASN A 32 24.13 0.41 -13.32
C ASN A 32 24.38 -0.32 -12.01
N ASP A 33 23.59 -0.05 -10.96
CA ASP A 33 23.74 -0.75 -9.68
C ASP A 33 22.62 -1.79 -9.47
N SER A 34 22.98 -3.04 -9.77
CA SER A 34 22.09 -4.20 -9.64
C SER A 34 21.61 -4.46 -8.19
N GLU A 35 22.36 -3.99 -7.19
CA GLU A 35 21.99 -4.12 -5.78
C GLU A 35 20.89 -3.13 -5.42
N ILE A 36 21.04 -1.87 -5.83
CA ILE A 36 20.02 -0.82 -5.64
C ILE A 36 18.68 -1.24 -6.28
N ARG A 37 18.73 -1.83 -7.48
CA ARG A 37 17.52 -2.36 -8.15
C ARG A 37 16.84 -3.46 -7.33
N ARG A 38 17.60 -4.45 -6.84
CA ARG A 38 17.06 -5.55 -6.02
C ARG A 38 16.47 -5.04 -4.70
N MET A 39 17.12 -4.07 -4.06
CA MET A 39 16.61 -3.46 -2.83
C MET A 39 15.26 -2.77 -3.08
N ARG A 40 15.17 -1.99 -4.17
CA ARG A 40 13.93 -1.29 -4.55
C ARG A 40 12.80 -2.24 -4.89
N GLU A 41 13.10 -3.31 -5.62
CA GLU A 41 12.11 -4.36 -5.94
C GLU A 41 11.59 -5.03 -4.66
N ARG A 42 12.47 -5.34 -3.70
CA ARG A 42 12.05 -5.90 -2.41
C ARG A 42 11.14 -4.95 -1.63
N GLU A 43 11.46 -3.66 -1.58
CA GLU A 43 10.61 -2.68 -0.91
C GLU A 43 9.28 -2.49 -1.65
N ALA A 44 9.27 -2.47 -2.98
CA ALA A 44 8.05 -2.43 -3.77
C ALA A 44 7.15 -3.65 -3.52
N ILE A 45 7.73 -4.85 -3.41
CA ILE A 45 6.98 -6.07 -3.07
C ILE A 45 6.34 -5.95 -1.68
N LYS A 46 7.07 -5.44 -0.68
CA LYS A 46 6.52 -5.21 0.67
C LYS A 46 5.35 -4.23 0.65
N LEU A 47 5.49 -3.12 -0.08
CA LEU A 47 4.41 -2.12 -0.23
C LEU A 47 3.17 -2.73 -0.89
N ARG A 48 3.34 -3.52 -1.96
CA ARG A 48 2.24 -4.24 -2.62
C ARG A 48 1.52 -5.19 -1.67
N GLN A 49 2.28 -5.91 -0.84
CA GLN A 49 1.70 -6.79 0.18
C GLN A 49 0.89 -5.99 1.21
N SER A 50 1.45 -4.91 1.75
CA SER A 50 0.75 -4.05 2.71
C SER A 50 -0.53 -3.43 2.13
N ILE A 51 -0.52 -2.98 0.88
CA ILE A 51 -1.72 -2.47 0.18
C ILE A 51 -2.79 -3.55 0.04
N SER A 52 -2.39 -4.78 -0.29
CA SER A 52 -3.31 -5.92 -0.39
C SER A 52 -3.95 -6.23 0.96
N ASP A 53 -3.15 -6.25 2.03
CA ASP A 53 -3.62 -6.54 3.39
C ASP A 53 -4.55 -5.46 3.91
N LEU A 54 -4.21 -4.18 3.73
CA LEU A 54 -5.09 -3.06 4.09
C LEU A 54 -6.41 -3.11 3.32
N SER A 55 -6.38 -3.41 2.02
CA SER A 55 -7.60 -3.57 1.21
C SER A 55 -8.47 -4.71 1.74
N ARG A 56 -7.87 -5.82 2.14
CA ARG A 56 -8.58 -6.97 2.74
C ARG A 56 -9.17 -6.60 4.09
N HIS A 57 -8.43 -5.91 4.96
CA HIS A 57 -8.92 -5.48 6.27
C HIS A 57 -10.12 -4.53 6.15
N ILE A 58 -10.04 -3.55 5.23
CA ILE A 58 -11.16 -2.65 4.94
C ILE A 58 -12.40 -3.46 4.51
N GLU A 59 -12.23 -4.41 3.61
CA GLU A 59 -13.33 -5.24 3.11
C GLU A 59 -13.94 -6.13 4.21
N VAL A 60 -13.11 -6.71 5.07
CA VAL A 60 -13.57 -7.48 6.24
C VAL A 60 -14.40 -6.60 7.17
N ILE A 61 -13.92 -5.41 7.51
CA ILE A 61 -14.64 -4.47 8.40
C ILE A 61 -15.97 -4.05 7.76
N LYS A 62 -16.00 -3.79 6.44
CA LYS A 62 -17.24 -3.47 5.71
C LYS A 62 -18.26 -4.61 5.81
N ARG A 63 -17.81 -5.87 5.70
CA ARG A 63 -18.67 -7.06 5.78
C ARG A 63 -19.11 -7.43 7.20
N MET A 64 -18.29 -7.14 8.21
CA MET A 64 -18.64 -7.40 9.62
C MET A 64 -19.74 -6.48 10.14
N TYR A 65 -19.85 -5.26 9.58
CA TYR A 65 -20.81 -4.25 10.02
C TYR A 65 -21.68 -3.77 8.85
N PRO A 66 -22.52 -4.63 8.25
CA PRO A 66 -23.25 -4.31 7.02
C PRO A 66 -24.37 -3.26 7.22
N ASN A 67 -24.84 -3.05 8.46
CA ASN A 67 -25.98 -2.18 8.77
C ASN A 67 -25.60 -0.88 9.52
N GLU A 68 -24.31 -0.64 9.75
CA GLU A 68 -23.83 0.62 10.31
C GLU A 68 -23.35 1.52 9.17
N ASN A 69 -24.19 2.49 8.82
CA ASN A 69 -23.88 3.62 7.94
C ASN A 69 -23.43 4.81 8.78
#